data_AF-A0A7X8NB57-F1
#
_entry.id   AF-A0A7X8NB57-F1
#
_cell.length_a   1.000
_cell.length_b   1.000
_cell.length_c   1.000
_cell.angle_alpha   90.00
_cell.angle_beta   90.00
_cell.angle_gamma   90.00
#
_symmetry.space_group_name_H-M   'P 1'
#
loop_
_entity.id
_entity.type
_entity.pdbx_description
1 polymer ?
#
loop_
_entity_poly.entity_id
_entity_poly.type
_entity_poly.pdbx_seq_one_letter_code
_entity_poly.pdbx_strand_id
1 'polypeptide(L)' 'FRMEQMGMNQKDLAEVVGFKSRVSEILNKKRKLTLNMIRKLNTNLHIPTEVLVQDY' A
#
# COMPACT_ATOMS: atom_id res chain seq x y z
N PHE A 1 2.43 11.47 -1.55
CA PHE A 1 2.28 12.30 -0.34
C PHE A 1 1.90 11.54 0.94
N ARG A 2 0.82 10.74 1.03
CA ARG A 2 0.53 9.99 2.29
C ARG A 2 1.60 8.96 2.72
N MET A 3 2.18 8.22 1.78
CA MET A 3 3.28 7.27 2.06
C MET A 3 4.54 7.96 2.58
N GLU A 4 4.96 9.06 1.95
CA GLU A 4 6.11 9.86 2.41
C GLU A 4 5.84 10.50 3.78
N GLN A 5 4.61 10.97 4.03
CA GLN A 5 4.23 11.51 5.34
C GLN A 5 4.22 10.46 6.45
N MET A 6 4.01 9.19 6.11
CA MET A 6 4.11 8.07 7.05
C MET A 6 5.53 7.49 7.13
N GLY A 7 6.53 8.10 6.49
CA GLY A 7 7.92 7.60 6.48
C GLY A 7 8.08 6.25 5.77
N MET A 8 7.14 5.92 4.88
CA MET A 8 6.97 4.56 4.38
C MET A 8 7.73 4.36 3.07
N ASN A 9 8.58 3.33 3.01
CA ASN A 9 9.35 3.04 1.82
C ASN A 9 8.60 2.08 0.89
N GLN A 10 8.75 2.29 -0.42
CA GLN A 10 8.16 1.39 -1.43
C GLN A 10 8.64 -0.06 -1.30
N LYS A 11 9.80 -0.28 -0.65
CA LYS A 11 10.34 -1.60 -0.32
C LYS A 11 9.43 -2.35 0.64
N ASP A 12 8.98 -1.70 1.71
CA ASP A 12 8.13 -2.31 2.72
C ASP A 12 6.78 -2.71 2.11
N LEU A 13 6.22 -1.83 1.26
CA LEU A 13 5.03 -2.14 0.49
C LEU A 13 5.25 -3.34 -0.45
N ALA A 14 6.44 -3.44 -1.06
CA ALA A 14 6.77 -4.51 -1.99
C ALA A 14 6.96 -5.86 -1.31
N GLU A 15 7.47 -5.90 -0.09
CA GLU A 15 7.55 -7.13 0.71
C GLU A 15 6.16 -7.66 1.07
N VAL A 16 5.23 -6.76 1.41
CA VAL A 16 3.88 -7.15 1.81
C VAL A 16 3.00 -7.56 0.62
N VAL A 17 3.13 -6.84 -0.50
CA VAL A 17 2.38 -7.10 -1.74
C VAL A 17 3.02 -8.22 -2.57
N GLY A 18 4.31 -8.50 -2.35
CA GLY A 18 5.09 -9.54 -3.01
C GLY A 18 5.59 -9.18 -4.42
N PHE A 19 5.14 -8.07 -5.01
CA PHE A 19 5.54 -7.66 -6.36
C PHE A 19 5.81 -6.15 -6.43
N LYS A 20 7.08 -5.78 -6.67
CA LYS A 20 7.49 -4.38 -6.90
C LYS A 20 6.73 -3.71 -8.04
N SER A 21 6.43 -4.46 -9.11
CA SER A 21 5.64 -3.94 -10.23
C SER A 21 4.24 -3.49 -9.79
N ARG A 22 3.57 -4.31 -8.97
CA ARG A 22 2.22 -4.01 -8.44
C ARG A 22 2.22 -2.80 -7.52
N VAL A 23 3.26 -2.63 -6.70
CA VAL A 23 3.41 -1.46 -5.83
C VAL A 23 3.50 -0.18 -6.65
N SER A 24 4.33 -0.16 -7.69
CA SER A 24 4.44 1.02 -8.56
C SER A 24 3.11 1.32 -9.26
N GLU A 25 2.40 0.30 -9.75
CA GLU A 25 1.08 0.50 -10.37
C GLU A 25 0.05 1.09 -9.38
N ILE A 26 0.06 0.66 -8.13
CA ILE A 26 -0.85 1.15 -7.08
C ILE A 26 -0.51 2.59 -6.69
N LEU A 27 0.78 2.90 -6.52
CA LEU A 27 1.23 4.26 -6.22
C LEU A 27 0.94 5.23 -7.37
N ASN A 28 1.01 4.75 -8.62
CA ASN A 28 0.63 5.48 -9.81
C ASN A 28 -0.89 5.46 -10.10
N LYS A 29 -1.71 4.94 -9.17
CA LYS A 29 -3.18 4.78 -9.30
C LYS A 29 -3.64 3.99 -10.52
N LYS A 30 -2.76 3.24 -11.19
CA LYS A 30 -3.11 2.37 -12.32
C LYS A 30 -3.92 1.16 -11.86
N ARG A 31 -3.87 0.82 -10.57
CA ARG A 31 -4.57 -0.32 -9.99
C ARG A 31 -5.06 -0.01 -8.58
N LYS A 32 -6.30 -0.41 -8.26
CA LYS A 32 -6.84 -0.32 -6.90
C LYS A 32 -6.21 -1.37 -5.99
N LEU A 33 -6.07 -1.03 -4.71
CA LEU A 33 -5.69 -1.99 -3.67
C LEU A 33 -6.81 -3.03 -3.50
N THR A 34 -6.43 -4.31 -3.45
CA THR A 34 -7.39 -5.37 -3.11
C THR A 34 -7.51 -5.51 -1.59
N LEU A 35 -8.64 -6.03 -1.12
CA LEU A 35 -8.92 -6.26 0.31
C LEU A 35 -7.84 -7.11 0.99
N ASN A 36 -7.29 -8.11 0.29
CA ASN A 36 -6.18 -8.92 0.79
C ASN A 36 -4.90 -8.10 0.97
N MET A 37 -4.62 -7.18 0.05
CA MET A 37 -3.45 -6.30 0.16
C MET A 37 -3.62 -5.32 1.31
N ILE A 38 -4.83 -4.75 1.47
CA ILE A 38 -5.15 -3.85 2.58
C ILE A 38 -4.97 -4.55 3.93
N ARG A 39 -5.48 -5.78 4.09
CA ARG A 39 -5.27 -6.57 5.31
C ARG A 39 -3.78 -6.83 5.55
N LYS A 40 -3.05 -7.27 4.54
CA LYS A 40 -1.61 -7.54 4.68
C LYS A 40 -0.83 -6.28 5.06
N LEU A 41 -1.16 -5.14 4.47
CA LEU A 41 -0.54 -3.85 4.79
C LEU A 41 -0.88 -3.41 6.22
N ASN A 42 -2.13 -3.58 6.64
CA ASN A 42 -2.53 -3.32 8.01
C ASN A 42 -1.78 -4.23 9.00
N THR A 43 -1.70 -5.54 8.75
CA THR A 43 -1.07 -6.47 9.69
C THR A 43 0.45 -6.35 9.74
N ASN A 44 1.12 -6.13 8.59
CA ASN A 44 2.58 -6.09 8.54
C ASN A 44 3.15 -4.70 8.83
N LEU A 45 2.44 -3.64 8.44
CA LEU A 45 2.92 -2.26 8.55
C LEU A 45 2.09 -1.42 9.54
N HIS A 46 1.13 -2.04 10.24
CA HIS A 46 0.26 -1.39 11.23
C HIS A 46 -0.48 -0.16 10.67
N ILE A 47 -0.76 -0.17 9.36
CA ILE A 47 -1.38 0.95 8.66
C ILE A 47 -2.90 0.88 8.85
N PRO A 48 -3.55 1.95 9.30
CA PRO A 48 -5.00 2.00 9.36
C PRO A 48 -5.61 1.76 7.98
N THR A 49 -6.58 0.86 7.90
CA THR A 49 -7.28 0.55 6.64
C THR A 49 -7.94 1.78 6.04
N GLU A 50 -8.38 2.74 6.86
CA GLU A 50 -8.96 4.02 6.43
C GLU A 50 -8.00 4.85 5.56
N VAL A 51 -6.69 4.72 5.78
CA VAL A 51 -5.68 5.42 4.98
C VAL A 51 -5.45 4.72 3.64
N LEU A 52 -5.64 3.39 3.63
CA LEU A 52 -5.46 2.52 2.45
C LEU A 52 -6.71 2.47 1.56
N VAL A 53 -7.89 2.71 2.13
CA VAL A 53 -9.21 2.67 1.49
C VAL A 53 -9.63 4.09 1.07
N GLN A 54 -8.68 4.99 0.80
CA GLN A 54 -9.07 6.25 0.15
C GLN A 54 -9.58 5.95 -1.26
N ASP A 55 -10.88 6.16 -1.45
CA ASP A 55 -11.50 6.27 -2.76
C ASP A 55 -10.76 7.37 -3.54
N TYR A 56 -10.37 7.04 -4.77
CA TYR A 56 -9.65 7.90 -5.68
C TYR A 56 -10.56 8.49 -6.74
#